data_AF-A0A7J4EL50-F1
#
_entry.id   AF-A0A7J4EL50-F1
#
_cell.length_a   1.000
_cell.length_b   1.000
_cell.length_c   1.000
_cell.angle_alpha   90.00
_cell.angle_beta   90.00
_cell.angle_gamma   90.00
#
_symmetry.space_group_name_H-M   'P 1'
#
loop_
_entity.id
_entity.type
_entity.pdbx_description
1 polymer ?
#
loop_
_entity_poly.entity_id
_entity_poly.type
_entity_poly.pdbx_seq_one_letter_code
_entity_poly.pdbx_strand_id
1 'polypeptide(L)'
;MKLRDCKVYGNKNQLMQVFINLFTNARDAMPEGGKLFIKTEENKNYVLIRIKDTGIGIKKEYINRIFEPFFTTKGSANPKY
;
A
#
# COMPACT_ATOMS: atom_id res chain seq x y z
N MET A 1 1.00 -17.19 9.81
CA MET A 1 1.96 -17.18 8.68
C MET A 1 3.20 -16.43 9.12
N LYS A 2 4.37 -17.08 9.14
CA LYS A 2 5.62 -16.46 9.60
C LYS A 2 6.24 -15.71 8.41
N LEU A 3 6.42 -14.39 8.55
CA LEU A 3 7.21 -13.63 7.57
C LEU A 3 8.65 -14.13 7.65
N ARG A 4 9.32 -14.24 6.50
CA ARG A 4 10.75 -14.55 6.45
C ARG A 4 11.54 -13.28 6.65
N ASP A 5 12.61 -13.37 7.42
CA ASP A 5 13.57 -12.28 7.56
C ASP A 5 14.28 -12.06 6.21
N CYS A 6 14.33 -10.81 5.77
CA CYS A 6 15.03 -10.38 4.57
C CYS A 6 15.71 -9.04 4.84
N LYS A 7 16.89 -8.81 4.25
CA LYS A 7 17.66 -7.58 4.45
C LYS A 7 17.67 -6.73 3.19
N VAL A 8 17.47 -5.43 3.36
CA VAL A 8 17.57 -4.43 2.30
C VAL A 8 18.35 -3.23 2.81
N TYR A 9 19.11 -2.59 1.93
CA TYR A 9 19.73 -1.30 2.21
C TYR A 9 18.74 -0.18 1.88
N GLY A 10 18.66 0.84 2.75
CA GLY A 10 17.79 1.99 2.50
C GLY A 10 17.55 2.84 3.74
N ASN A 11 16.80 3.93 3.57
CA ASN A 11 16.37 4.77 4.68
C ASN A 11 15.17 4.12 5.38
N LYS A 12 15.35 3.71 6.65
CA LYS A 12 14.32 3.07 7.47
C LYS A 12 13.03 3.88 7.54
N ASN A 13 13.11 5.20 7.74
CA ASN A 13 11.94 6.05 7.91
C ASN A 13 11.15 6.20 6.60
N GLN A 14 11.84 6.33 5.46
CA GLN A 14 11.18 6.39 4.16
C GLN A 14 10.48 5.07 3.81
N LEU A 15 11.13 3.93 4.05
CA LEU A 15 10.51 2.62 3.85
C LEU A 15 9.30 2.43 4.76
N MET A 16 9.39 2.84 6.03
CA MET A 16 8.27 2.82 6.96
C MET A 16 7.08 3.65 6.44
N GLN A 17 7.33 4.83 5.87
CA GLN A 17 6.28 5.66 5.28
C GLN A 17 5.59 4.98 4.10
N VAL A 18 6.35 4.29 3.23
CA VAL A 18 5.78 3.51 2.12
C VAL A 18 4.81 2.46 2.65
N PHE A 19 5.19 1.69 3.66
CA PHE A 19 4.32 0.67 4.24
C PHE A 19 3.08 1.27 4.92
N ILE A 20 3.24 2.36 5.69
CA ILE A 20 2.11 3.07 6.30
C ILE A 20 1.12 3.52 5.24
N ASN A 21 1.58 4.10 4.13
CA ASN A 21 0.73 4.57 3.05
C ASN A 21 -0.06 3.41 2.42
N LEU A 22 0.62 2.30 2.11
CA LEU A 22 -0.02 1.14 1.50
C LEU A 22 -1.03 0.45 2.44
N PHE A 23 -0.71 0.31 3.72
CA PHE A 23 -1.61 -0.30 4.70
C PHE A 23 -2.81 0.59 5.01
N THR A 24 -2.60 1.91 5.06
CA THR A 24 -3.70 2.87 5.23
C THR A 24 -4.66 2.81 4.04
N ASN A 25 -4.13 2.74 2.82
CA ASN A 25 -4.95 2.57 1.62
C ASN A 25 -5.72 1.26 1.60
N ALA A 26 -5.09 0.15 1.99
CA ALA A 26 -5.77 -1.14 2.11
C ALA A 26 -6.90 -1.12 3.15
N ARG A 27 -6.66 -0.54 4.34
CA ARG A 27 -7.68 -0.37 5.38
C ARG A 27 -8.87 0.44 4.85
N ASP A 28 -8.60 1.58 4.23
CA ASP A 28 -9.66 2.48 3.75
C ASP A 28 -10.46 1.86 2.58
N ALA A 29 -9.86 0.93 1.83
CA ALA A 29 -10.56 0.12 0.83
C ALA A 29 -11.44 -0.99 1.44
N MET A 30 -11.33 -1.27 2.74
CA MET A 30 -12.05 -2.32 3.48
C MET A 30 -12.92 -1.72 4.61
N PRO A 31 -13.94 -0.90 4.31
CA PRO A 31 -14.72 -0.19 5.33
C PRO A 31 -15.47 -1.12 6.30
N GLU A 32 -15.97 -2.25 5.81
CA GLU A 32 -16.67 -3.27 6.61
C GLU A 32 -15.70 -4.33 7.19
N GLY A 33 -14.41 -4.03 7.20
CA GLY A 33 -13.35 -4.99 7.51
C GLY A 33 -12.99 -5.88 6.31
N GLY A 34 -11.98 -6.73 6.51
CA GLY A 34 -11.45 -7.60 5.47
C GLY A 34 -10.13 -8.23 5.85
N LYS A 35 -9.41 -8.79 4.86
CA LYS A 35 -8.13 -9.45 5.08
C LYS A 35 -7.03 -8.75 4.31
N LEU A 36 -5.98 -8.37 5.03
CA LEU A 36 -4.73 -7.90 4.46
C LEU A 36 -3.73 -9.06 4.41
N PHE A 37 -3.20 -9.32 3.23
CA PHE A 37 -2.19 -10.35 2.98
C PHE A 37 -0.87 -9.68 2.64
N ILE A 38 0.19 -10.09 3.34
CA ILE A 38 1.56 -9.63 3.10
C ILE A 38 2.41 -10.86 2.79
N LYS A 39 3.12 -10.82 1.67
CA LYS A 39 4.07 -11.86 1.27
C LYS A 39 5.41 -11.23 0.91
N THR A 40 6.48 -11.79 1.46
CA THR A 40 7.85 -11.41 1.12
C THR A 40 8.53 -12.56 0.36
N GLU A 41 9.25 -12.21 -0.70
CA GLU A 41 10.03 -13.14 -1.51
C GLU A 41 11.39 -12.52 -1.81
N GLU A 42 12.46 -13.20 -1.43
CA GLU A 42 13.80 -12.81 -1.80
C GLU A 42 14.12 -13.38 -3.19
N ASN A 43 14.50 -12.50 -4.11
CA ASN A 43 15.04 -12.84 -5.42
C ASN A 43 16.52 -12.47 -5.43
N LYS A 44 17.27 -12.96 -6.43
CA LYS A 44 18.74 -12.77 -6.51
C LYS A 44 19.19 -11.32 -6.28
N ASN A 45 18.42 -10.34 -6.77
CA ASN A 45 18.82 -8.93 -6.79
C ASN A 45 17.86 -8.00 -6.02
N TYR A 46 16.74 -8.51 -5.49
CA TYR A 46 15.73 -7.67 -4.85
C TYR A 46 14.85 -8.48 -3.90
N VAL A 47 14.26 -7.78 -2.93
CA VAL A 47 13.17 -8.31 -2.12
C VAL A 47 11.85 -7.85 -2.72
N LEU A 48 10.97 -8.79 -3.01
CA LEU A 48 9.61 -8.53 -3.48
C LEU A 48 8.65 -8.59 -2.32
N ILE A 49 7.93 -7.51 -2.08
CA ILE A 49 6.87 -7.42 -1.08
C ILE A 49 5.54 -7.29 -1.82
N ARG A 50 4.66 -8.28 -1.68
CA ARG A 50 3.30 -8.23 -2.20
C ARG A 50 2.33 -7.91 -1.07
N ILE A 51 1.53 -6.87 -1.28
CA ILE A 51 0.46 -6.45 -0.38
C ILE A 51 -0.85 -6.62 -1.16
N LYS A 52 -1.79 -7.38 -0.59
CA LYS A 52 -3.11 -7.62 -1.18
C LYS A 52 -4.17 -7.44 -0.11
N ASP A 53 -5.19 -6.64 -0.39
CA ASP A 53 -6.39 -6.53 0.42
C ASP A 53 -7.59 -7.25 -0.24
N THR A 54 -8.70 -7.32 0.50
CA THR A 54 -10.00 -7.81 0.01
C THR A 54 -11.02 -6.67 -0.07
N GLY A 55 -10.55 -5.44 -0.26
CA GLY A 55 -11.38 -4.26 -0.31
C GLY A 55 -12.15 -4.12 -1.62
N ILE A 56 -12.80 -2.98 -1.74
CA ILE A 56 -13.62 -2.60 -2.90
C ILE A 56 -12.82 -2.46 -4.21
N GLY A 57 -11.49 -2.52 -4.13
CA GLY A 57 -10.58 -2.36 -5.24
C GLY A 57 -10.54 -0.93 -5.78
N ILE A 58 -10.04 -0.79 -7.00
CA ILE A 58 -9.85 0.50 -7.67
C ILE A 58 -10.68 0.45 -8.95
N LYS A 59 -11.53 1.46 -9.16
CA LYS A 59 -12.31 1.58 -10.39
C LYS A 59 -11.37 1.71 -11.60
N LYS A 60 -11.75 1.11 -12.72
CA LYS A 60 -10.90 1.04 -13.93
C LYS A 60 -10.49 2.42 -14.43
N GLU A 61 -11.38 3.43 -14.35
CA GLU A 61 -11.08 4.80 -14.73
C GLU A 61 -9.99 5.48 -13.89
N TYR A 62 -9.69 4.95 -12.70
CA TYR A 62 -8.71 5.54 -11.78
C TYR A 62 -7.35 4.85 -11.79
N ILE A 63 -7.20 3.68 -12.42
CA ILE A 63 -5.96 2.88 -12.41
C ILE A 63 -4.74 3.69 -12.87
N ASN A 64 -4.90 4.53 -13.89
CA ASN A 64 -3.80 5.35 -14.42
C ASN A 64 -3.52 6.60 -13.58
N ARG A 65 -4.43 6.94 -12.65
CA ARG A 65 -4.40 8.17 -11.87
C ARG A 65 -3.91 7.99 -10.44
N ILE A 66 -3.79 6.75 -9.95
CA ILE A 66 -3.41 6.47 -8.55
C ILE A 66 -2.01 6.95 -8.16
N PHE A 67 -1.17 7.29 -9.15
CA PHE A 67 0.17 7.86 -8.95
C PHE A 67 0.21 9.37 -9.25
N GLU A 68 -0.89 9.98 -9.68
CA GLU A 68 -0.98 11.42 -9.87
C GLU A 68 -0.88 12.12 -8.50
N PRO A 69 -0.02 13.16 -8.38
CA PRO A 69 0.00 13.98 -7.18
C PRO A 69 -1.39 14.50 -6.81
N PHE A 70 -1.73 14.43 -5.53
CA PHE A 70 -3.00 14.91 -4.96
C PHE A 70 -4.29 14.18 -5.39
N PHE A 71 -4.21 13.20 -6.28
CA PHE A 71 -5.39 12.41 -6.65
C PHE A 71 -5.84 11.51 -5.49
N THR A 72 -7.12 11.58 -5.13
CA THR A 72 -7.74 10.74 -4.10
C THR A 72 -9.22 10.54 -4.40
N THR A 73 -9.73 9.34 -4.11
CA THR A 73 -11.16 9.02 -4.18
C THR A 73 -11.83 9.06 -2.80
N LYS A 74 -11.05 9.32 -1.75
CA LYS A 74 -11.55 9.51 -0.38
C LYS A 74 -12.13 10.93 -0.32
N GLY A 75 -13.44 11.04 -0.09
CA GLY A 75 -14.19 12.29 -0.21
C GLY A 75 -13.53 13.48 0.49
N SER A 76 -13.57 14.63 -0.18
CA SER A 76 -13.07 15.95 0.23
C SER A 76 -11.66 15.93 0.83
N ALA A 77 -10.65 16.09 -0.01
CA ALA A 77 -9.46 16.81 0.39
C ALA A 77 -9.94 18.17 0.92
N ASN A 78 -10.01 18.34 2.24
CA ASN A 78 -10.11 19.67 2.84
C ASN A 78 -8.72 20.28 2.65
N PRO A 79 -8.49 21.20 1.69
CA PRO A 79 -7.25 21.94 1.65
C PRO A 79 -7.41 23.00 2.74
N LYS A 80 -7.13 22.64 4.00
CA LYS A 80 -6.95 23.64 5.06
C LYS A 80 -5.52 24.16 4.99
N TYR A 81 -5.26 24.97 3.96
CA TYR A 81 -4.28 26.06 3.94
C TYR A 81 -4.87 27.19 3.11
#